data_AF-A0A2V6XTU3-F1
#
_entry.id   AF-A0A2V6XTU3-F1
#
_cell.length_a   1.000
_cell.length_b   1.000
_cell.length_c   1.000
_cell.angle_alpha   90.00
_cell.angle_beta   90.00
_cell.angle_gamma   90.00
#
_symmetry.space_group_name_H-M   'P 1'
#
loop_
_entity.id
_entity.type
_entity.pdbx_description
1 polymer ?
#
loop_
_entity_poly.entity_id
_entity_poly.type
_entity_poly.pdbx_seq_one_letter_code
_entity_poly.pdbx_strand_id
1 'polypeptide(L)'
;MYNKVQFEGDFIKAYGYLGVGAFKTGRLTPPAVRYIDFCYSVYNNAATNKLEALVVGRIVKRDGTGTRINLEKVGYGLDDDERTNFITTKAGKDGVGSVLGVDDSDWELSLNDSWLMGGIHARHDFYLASPRTKDNILDSTYGATVTGRELLGLTTFGYTLHPNTRLGEVYVCTDRARALAATFVAYQKAFDAARAGGGFSKLVNTNTS
;
A
#
# COMPACT_ATOMS: atom_id res chain seq x y z
N MET A 1 -15.96 -5.51 5.07
CA MET A 1 -14.77 -5.07 5.82
C MET A 1 -14.48 -6.08 6.91
N TYR A 2 -13.20 -6.35 7.19
CA TYR A 2 -12.81 -7.18 8.32
C TYR A 2 -13.17 -6.54 9.67
N ASN A 3 -13.65 -7.37 10.59
CA ASN A 3 -13.50 -7.09 12.02
C ASN A 3 -12.08 -7.50 12.49
N LYS A 4 -11.71 -7.13 13.71
CA LYS A 4 -10.36 -7.38 14.26
C LYS A 4 -9.95 -8.85 14.19
N VAL A 5 -10.84 -9.77 14.58
CA VAL A 5 -10.54 -11.21 14.60
C VAL A 5 -10.31 -11.76 13.19
N GLN A 6 -11.11 -11.31 12.21
CA GLN A 6 -10.92 -11.69 10.81
C GLN A 6 -9.60 -11.16 10.27
N PHE A 7 -9.28 -9.90 10.56
CA PHE A 7 -8.02 -9.27 10.16
C PHE A 7 -6.82 -10.03 10.71
N GLU A 8 -6.76 -10.23 12.03
CA GLU A 8 -5.66 -10.93 12.69
C GLU A 8 -5.48 -12.34 12.12
N GLY A 9 -6.57 -13.10 12.01
CA GLY A 9 -6.53 -14.47 11.52
C GLY A 9 -6.02 -14.59 10.09
N ASP A 10 -6.37 -13.67 9.20
CA ASP A 10 -5.92 -13.68 7.81
C ASP A 10 -4.50 -13.09 7.66
N PHE A 11 -4.19 -12.01 8.38
CA PHE A 11 -2.86 -11.40 8.43
C PHE A 11 -1.79 -12.39 8.90
N ILE A 12 -2.07 -13.10 9.99
CA ILE A 12 -1.16 -14.10 10.56
C ILE A 12 -0.90 -15.23 9.56
N LYS A 13 -1.93 -15.69 8.84
CA LYS A 13 -1.76 -16.73 7.82
C LYS A 13 -0.88 -16.28 6.66
N ALA A 14 -0.90 -15.00 6.32
CA ALA A 14 -0.16 -14.45 5.21
C ALA A 14 1.30 -14.12 5.55
N TYR A 15 1.55 -13.48 6.69
CA TYR A 15 2.88 -12.94 7.04
C TYR A 15 3.60 -13.73 8.14
N GLY A 16 2.90 -14.63 8.83
CA GLY A 16 3.39 -15.21 10.07
C GLY A 16 3.62 -14.13 11.15
N TYR A 17 4.61 -14.35 12.00
CA TYR A 17 4.94 -13.48 13.15
C TYR A 17 6.37 -12.95 13.03
N LEU A 18 6.73 -12.44 11.85
CA LEU A 18 8.07 -11.95 11.58
C LEU A 18 8.23 -10.53 12.14
N GLY A 19 8.42 -10.47 13.46
CA GLY A 19 8.68 -9.25 14.21
C GLY A 19 8.58 -9.48 15.72
N VAL A 20 9.70 -9.89 16.33
CA VAL A 20 9.96 -9.99 17.79
C VAL A 20 9.32 -11.20 18.53
N GLY A 21 9.91 -12.39 18.32
CA GLY A 21 9.75 -13.56 19.20
C GLY A 21 8.40 -14.25 19.05
N ALA A 22 8.25 -15.13 18.05
CA ALA A 22 6.95 -15.55 17.55
C ALA A 22 6.02 -16.25 18.56
N PHE A 23 6.49 -16.94 19.60
CA PHE A 23 5.61 -17.55 20.61
C PHE A 23 6.32 -17.78 21.95
N LYS A 24 5.60 -17.60 23.07
CA LYS A 24 5.97 -18.20 24.37
C LYS A 24 4.74 -18.94 24.92
N THR A 25 4.89 -20.23 25.22
CA THR A 25 3.82 -21.09 25.78
C THR A 25 2.51 -21.08 24.97
N GLY A 26 2.60 -21.07 23.64
CA GLY A 26 1.41 -21.09 22.76
C GLY A 26 0.65 -19.76 22.66
N ARG A 27 1.21 -18.66 23.17
CA ARG A 27 0.66 -17.30 23.07
C ARG A 27 1.62 -16.37 22.34
N LEU A 28 1.06 -15.35 21.68
CA LEU A 28 1.83 -14.29 21.05
C LEU A 28 2.58 -13.46 22.08
N THR A 29 3.76 -12.98 21.70
CA THR A 29 4.50 -12.03 22.53
C THR A 29 3.85 -10.65 22.47
N PRO A 30 3.95 -9.85 23.55
CA PRO A 30 3.39 -8.49 23.56
C PRO A 30 3.84 -7.59 22.40
N PRO A 31 5.10 -7.63 21.92
CA PRO A 31 5.50 -6.87 20.74
C PRO A 31 4.76 -7.27 19.46
N ALA A 32 4.62 -8.57 19.19
CA ALA A 32 3.91 -9.05 17.99
C ALA A 32 2.43 -8.65 18.01
N VAL A 33 1.78 -8.72 19.18
CA VAL A 33 0.40 -8.24 19.35
C VAL A 33 0.29 -6.74 19.06
N ARG A 34 1.18 -5.92 19.62
CA ARG A 34 1.17 -4.47 19.38
C ARG A 34 1.35 -4.11 17.91
N TYR A 35 2.21 -4.84 17.20
CA TYR A 35 2.42 -4.60 15.78
C TYR A 35 1.20 -4.97 14.94
N ILE A 36 0.55 -6.10 15.22
CA ILE A 36 -0.69 -6.49 14.54
C ILE A 36 -1.82 -5.49 14.84
N ASP A 37 -1.91 -5.02 16.08
CA ASP A 37 -2.84 -3.96 16.48
C ASP A 37 -2.60 -2.66 15.70
N PHE A 38 -1.34 -2.31 15.49
CA PHE A 38 -0.96 -1.15 14.68
C PHE A 38 -1.34 -1.33 13.21
N CYS A 39 -1.08 -2.50 12.64
CA CYS A 39 -1.52 -2.85 11.28
C CYS A 39 -3.04 -2.77 11.13
N TYR A 40 -3.80 -3.28 12.11
CA TYR A 40 -5.26 -3.20 12.12
C TYR A 40 -5.75 -1.74 12.24
N SER A 41 -5.09 -0.91 13.05
CA SER A 41 -5.39 0.52 13.13
C SER A 41 -5.20 1.20 11.77
N VAL A 42 -4.07 0.96 11.11
CA VAL A 42 -3.78 1.51 9.78
C VAL A 42 -4.79 1.02 8.73
N TYR A 43 -5.16 -0.26 8.76
CA TYR A 43 -6.22 -0.82 7.92
C TYR A 43 -7.55 -0.08 8.14
N ASN A 44 -7.97 0.13 9.39
CA ASN A 44 -9.23 0.81 9.69
C ASN A 44 -9.18 2.27 9.25
N ASN A 45 -8.06 2.97 9.44
CA ASN A 45 -7.92 4.36 9.06
C ASN A 45 -8.03 4.55 7.54
N ALA A 46 -7.49 3.60 6.76
CA ALA A 46 -7.69 3.58 5.32
C ALA A 46 -9.15 3.28 4.98
N ALA A 47 -9.74 2.26 5.62
CA ALA A 47 -11.10 1.82 5.32
C ALA A 47 -12.17 2.88 5.68
N THR A 48 -11.96 3.68 6.73
CA THR A 48 -12.88 4.72 7.19
C THR A 48 -12.50 6.12 6.70
N ASN A 49 -11.56 6.22 5.77
CA ASN A 49 -11.15 7.48 5.17
C ASN A 49 -12.37 8.24 4.59
N LYS A 50 -12.58 9.46 5.07
CA LYS A 50 -13.74 10.30 4.70
C LYS A 50 -13.66 10.92 3.30
N LEU A 51 -12.46 11.01 2.72
CA LEU A 51 -12.26 11.49 1.36
C LEU A 51 -12.61 10.42 0.32
N GLU A 52 -12.77 9.17 0.75
CA GLU A 52 -13.00 8.00 -0.12
C GLU A 52 -11.94 7.85 -1.24
N ALA A 53 -10.78 8.47 -1.01
CA ALA A 53 -9.69 8.59 -1.95
C ALA A 53 -8.36 8.38 -1.21
N LEU A 54 -7.55 7.46 -1.72
CA LEU A 54 -6.22 7.14 -1.24
C LEU A 54 -5.19 7.45 -2.34
N VAL A 55 -3.93 7.62 -1.96
CA VAL A 55 -2.85 7.99 -2.87
C VAL A 55 -1.71 6.98 -2.75
N VAL A 56 -1.39 6.34 -3.87
CA VAL A 56 -0.34 5.32 -4.01
C VAL A 56 0.80 5.87 -4.87
N GLY A 57 2.00 5.32 -4.75
CA GLY A 57 3.16 5.77 -5.53
C GLY A 57 4.38 6.13 -4.70
N ARG A 58 5.38 6.70 -5.37
CA ARG A 58 6.68 7.01 -4.76
C ARG A 58 6.60 8.22 -3.83
N ILE A 59 7.30 8.10 -2.71
CA ILE A 59 7.72 9.24 -1.90
C ILE A 59 9.09 9.70 -2.43
N VAL A 60 9.20 10.98 -2.78
CA VAL A 60 10.44 11.58 -3.28
C VAL A 60 11.07 12.44 -2.20
N LYS A 61 12.38 12.32 -2.02
CA LYS A 61 13.11 13.11 -1.03
C LYS A 61 13.54 14.45 -1.63
N ARG A 62 13.58 15.49 -0.80
CA ARG A 62 14.29 16.73 -1.13
C ARG A 62 15.72 16.66 -0.61
N ASP A 63 16.64 17.31 -1.29
CA ASP A 63 17.93 17.64 -0.72
C ASP A 63 17.78 18.80 0.29
N GLY A 64 18.84 19.07 1.05
CA GLY A 64 18.87 20.17 2.01
C GLY A 64 18.71 21.58 1.39
N THR A 65 18.57 21.68 0.06
CA THR A 65 18.31 22.93 -0.67
C THR A 65 16.86 23.05 -1.13
N GLY A 66 16.04 22.03 -0.88
CA GLY A 66 14.65 21.96 -1.32
C GLY A 66 14.46 21.36 -2.72
N THR A 67 15.51 20.89 -3.39
CA THR A 67 15.42 20.27 -4.72
C THR A 67 15.03 18.81 -4.59
N ARG A 68 14.08 18.32 -5.41
CA ARG A 68 13.71 16.89 -5.43
C ARG A 68 14.86 16.05 -6.01
N ILE A 69 15.23 15.00 -5.30
CA ILE A 69 16.33 14.10 -5.67
C ILE A 69 15.81 12.95 -6.56
N ASN A 70 16.61 12.56 -7.54
CA ASN A 70 16.37 11.43 -8.45
C ASN A 70 15.08 11.55 -9.29
N LEU A 71 14.57 12.77 -9.50
CA LEU A 71 13.33 13.02 -10.24
C LEU A 71 13.43 12.49 -11.68
N GLU A 72 14.61 12.56 -12.30
CA GLU A 72 14.90 11.99 -13.61
C GLU A 72 14.72 10.47 -13.66
N LYS A 73 14.92 9.79 -12.52
CA LYS A 73 14.80 8.34 -12.40
C LYS A 73 13.38 7.91 -12.01
N VAL A 74 12.77 8.61 -11.05
CA VAL A 74 11.47 8.22 -10.48
C VAL A 74 10.29 8.98 -11.08
N GLY A 75 10.55 10.03 -11.86
CA GLY A 75 9.52 10.98 -12.30
C GLY A 75 8.93 11.79 -11.14
N TYR A 76 7.69 12.24 -11.30
CA TYR A 76 6.94 12.86 -10.21
C TYR A 76 6.60 11.85 -9.11
N GLY A 77 6.47 12.33 -7.87
CA GLY A 77 6.07 11.59 -6.69
C GLY A 77 5.79 12.57 -5.54
N LEU A 78 5.24 12.08 -4.44
CA LEU A 78 4.91 12.90 -3.27
C LEU A 78 6.16 13.21 -2.46
N ASP A 79 6.51 14.47 -2.28
CA ASP A 79 7.54 14.85 -1.31
C ASP A 79 6.99 15.06 0.10
N ASP A 80 7.89 15.23 1.07
CA ASP A 80 7.50 15.41 2.47
C ASP A 80 6.63 16.65 2.71
N ASP A 81 6.83 17.73 1.92
CA ASP A 81 6.01 18.94 2.00
C ASP A 81 4.61 18.67 1.43
N GLU A 82 4.50 18.01 0.29
CA GLU A 82 3.20 17.62 -0.29
C GLU A 82 2.45 16.65 0.60
N ARG A 83 3.16 15.73 1.27
CA ARG A 83 2.58 14.87 2.31
C ARG A 83 2.04 15.67 3.49
N THR A 84 2.53 16.90 3.74
CA THR A 84 1.96 17.75 4.80
C THR A 84 0.56 18.27 4.48
N ASN A 85 0.19 18.37 3.19
CA ASN A 85 -1.18 18.70 2.80
C ASN A 85 -2.20 17.66 3.30
N PHE A 86 -1.70 16.49 3.70
CA PHE A 86 -2.48 15.39 4.24
C PHE A 86 -2.28 15.22 5.75
N ILE A 87 -1.75 16.19 6.52
CA ILE A 87 -1.44 16.00 7.97
C ILE A 87 -2.61 15.39 8.76
N THR A 88 -3.82 15.96 8.65
CA THR A 88 -5.03 15.43 9.31
C THR A 88 -5.58 14.19 8.62
N THR A 89 -4.99 13.78 7.51
CA THR A 89 -5.34 12.66 6.67
C THR A 89 -4.10 11.76 6.42
N LYS A 90 -3.23 11.54 7.42
CA LYS A 90 -2.14 10.55 7.37
C LYS A 90 -2.59 9.27 8.04
N ALA A 91 -2.66 8.18 7.26
CA ALA A 91 -2.92 6.87 7.84
C ALA A 91 -1.70 6.47 8.67
N GLY A 92 -1.88 6.35 9.99
CA GLY A 92 -0.81 5.94 10.92
C GLY A 92 -0.58 6.89 12.10
N LYS A 93 -0.85 8.20 11.98
CA LYS A 93 -0.55 9.17 13.05
C LYS A 93 -1.77 9.84 13.69
N ASP A 94 -2.91 9.98 12.99
CA ASP A 94 -4.07 10.73 13.53
C ASP A 94 -5.45 10.19 13.09
N GLY A 95 -5.53 8.90 12.74
CA GLY A 95 -6.81 8.17 12.69
C GLY A 95 -7.71 8.37 11.46
N VAL A 96 -7.25 9.09 10.44
CA VAL A 96 -7.91 9.21 9.12
C VAL A 96 -6.82 9.51 8.12
N GLY A 97 -6.82 8.91 6.93
CA GLY A 97 -5.84 9.35 5.95
C GLY A 97 -5.70 8.72 4.58
N SER A 98 -5.36 9.57 3.61
CA SER A 98 -5.26 9.28 2.18
C SER A 98 -3.87 8.89 1.74
N VAL A 99 -2.85 9.14 2.57
CA VAL A 99 -1.47 8.72 2.33
C VAL A 99 -1.01 7.94 3.56
N LEU A 100 -0.28 6.85 3.36
CA LEU A 100 0.40 6.16 4.45
C LEU A 100 1.53 7.03 5.00
N GLY A 101 1.41 7.41 6.27
CA GLY A 101 2.35 8.29 6.95
C GLY A 101 2.67 7.76 8.34
N VAL A 102 3.78 7.02 8.43
CA VAL A 102 4.36 6.53 9.68
C VAL A 102 5.84 6.91 9.74
N ASP A 103 6.42 6.89 10.93
CA ASP A 103 7.85 7.15 11.12
C ASP A 103 8.66 6.00 10.48
N ASP A 104 9.81 6.31 9.85
CA ASP A 104 10.59 5.32 9.06
C ASP A 104 11.00 4.08 9.87
N SER A 105 11.17 4.21 11.20
CA SER A 105 11.52 3.10 12.10
C SER A 105 10.40 2.11 12.34
N ASP A 106 9.15 2.50 12.08
CA ASP A 106 7.95 1.68 12.28
C ASP A 106 7.40 1.13 10.96
N TRP A 107 8.04 1.47 9.84
CA TRP A 107 7.56 1.12 8.51
C TRP A 107 7.95 -0.31 8.13
N GLU A 108 6.97 -1.08 7.67
CA GLU A 108 7.16 -2.43 7.13
C GLU A 108 6.19 -2.71 5.97
N LEU A 109 6.51 -3.72 5.15
CA LEU A 109 5.68 -4.10 3.99
C LEU A 109 4.26 -4.54 4.38
N SER A 110 4.11 -5.31 5.46
CA SER A 110 2.80 -5.77 5.94
C SER A 110 1.94 -4.63 6.47
N LEU A 111 2.55 -3.56 6.98
CA LEU A 111 1.85 -2.33 7.36
C LEU A 111 1.28 -1.63 6.12
N ASN A 112 2.08 -1.52 5.06
CA ASN A 112 1.63 -0.98 3.78
C ASN A 112 0.50 -1.80 3.17
N ASP A 113 0.66 -3.12 3.18
CA ASP A 113 -0.37 -4.02 2.66
C ASP A 113 -1.66 -3.92 3.50
N SER A 114 -1.56 -3.67 4.81
CA SER A 114 -2.74 -3.43 5.67
C SER A 114 -3.48 -2.15 5.31
N TRP A 115 -2.76 -1.06 5.04
CA TRP A 115 -3.32 0.19 4.55
C TRP A 115 -4.05 -0.01 3.22
N LEU A 116 -3.40 -0.66 2.25
CA LEU A 116 -3.96 -0.97 0.94
C LEU A 116 -5.25 -1.79 1.05
N MET A 117 -5.23 -2.87 1.84
CA MET A 117 -6.39 -3.74 2.03
C MET A 117 -7.58 -3.02 2.67
N GLY A 118 -7.32 -2.05 3.55
CA GLY A 118 -8.36 -1.20 4.13
C GLY A 118 -9.12 -0.42 3.07
N GLY A 119 -8.38 0.27 2.18
CA GLY A 119 -8.96 1.00 1.06
C GLY A 119 -9.70 0.09 0.06
N ILE A 120 -9.14 -1.08 -0.25
CA ILE A 120 -9.76 -2.07 -1.17
C ILE A 120 -11.09 -2.56 -0.60
N HIS A 121 -11.15 -2.94 0.68
CA HIS A 121 -12.39 -3.41 1.32
C HIS A 121 -13.46 -2.31 1.43
N ALA A 122 -13.04 -1.05 1.59
CA ALA A 122 -13.94 0.11 1.58
C ALA A 122 -14.37 0.51 0.15
N ARG A 123 -13.61 0.09 -0.85
CA ARG A 123 -13.75 0.43 -2.28
C ARG A 123 -13.42 1.89 -2.60
N HIS A 124 -12.44 2.45 -1.89
CA HIS A 124 -11.95 3.80 -2.16
C HIS A 124 -11.22 3.85 -3.49
N ASP A 125 -11.19 5.02 -4.11
CA ASP A 125 -10.38 5.27 -5.29
C ASP A 125 -8.90 5.44 -4.91
N PHE A 126 -7.99 4.99 -5.78
CA PHE A 126 -6.54 5.08 -5.55
C PHE A 126 -5.86 5.91 -6.64
N TYR A 127 -5.44 7.11 -6.29
CA TYR A 127 -4.76 8.05 -7.18
C TYR A 127 -3.25 7.80 -7.21
N LEU A 128 -2.65 7.88 -8.39
CA LEU A 128 -1.22 7.66 -8.57
C LEU A 128 -0.45 8.98 -8.40
N ALA A 129 0.40 9.02 -7.38
CA ALA A 129 1.36 10.10 -7.16
C ALA A 129 2.56 10.06 -8.11
N SER A 130 2.87 8.88 -8.66
CA SER A 130 4.06 8.67 -9.49
C SER A 130 3.77 7.85 -10.73
N PRO A 131 4.49 8.07 -11.85
CA PRO A 131 4.28 7.34 -13.08
C PRO A 131 4.60 5.85 -12.93
N ARG A 132 3.94 5.01 -13.73
CA ARG A 132 4.18 3.55 -13.79
C ARG A 132 5.41 3.18 -14.62
N THR A 133 6.57 3.74 -14.27
CA THR A 133 7.86 3.37 -14.89
C THR A 133 8.37 2.04 -14.32
N LYS A 134 9.34 1.42 -15.01
CA LYS A 134 10.00 0.21 -14.50
C LYS A 134 10.61 0.46 -13.12
N ASP A 135 11.31 1.57 -12.93
CA ASP A 135 12.01 1.92 -11.68
C ASP A 135 11.05 2.23 -10.51
N ASN A 136 9.80 2.56 -10.82
CA ASN A 136 8.77 2.76 -9.81
C ASN A 136 8.03 1.49 -9.46
N ILE A 137 8.09 0.43 -10.28
CA ILE A 137 7.31 -0.81 -10.08
C ILE A 137 8.20 -1.98 -9.70
N LEU A 138 9.34 -2.12 -10.35
CA LEU A 138 10.24 -3.26 -10.23
C LEU A 138 11.37 -2.96 -9.24
N ASP A 139 11.71 -3.98 -8.46
CA ASP A 139 12.89 -3.98 -7.60
C ASP A 139 13.65 -5.28 -7.84
N SER A 140 14.96 -5.19 -8.12
CA SER A 140 15.76 -6.37 -8.46
C SER A 140 15.99 -7.31 -7.27
N THR A 141 15.93 -6.78 -6.04
CA THR A 141 16.19 -7.53 -4.81
C THR A 141 14.90 -8.18 -4.30
N TYR A 142 13.82 -7.40 -4.28
CA TYR A 142 12.54 -7.77 -3.67
C TYR A 142 11.48 -8.19 -4.69
N GLY A 143 11.76 -8.09 -5.99
CA GLY A 143 10.84 -8.36 -7.09
C GLY A 143 9.99 -7.15 -7.49
N ALA A 144 9.54 -6.37 -6.51
CA ALA A 144 8.77 -5.14 -6.74
C ALA A 144 9.04 -4.11 -5.64
N THR A 145 8.86 -2.84 -6.01
CA THR A 145 8.80 -1.73 -5.04
C THR A 145 7.47 -1.78 -4.27
N VAL A 146 7.32 -0.91 -3.28
CA VAL A 146 6.04 -0.66 -2.60
C VAL A 146 4.93 -0.32 -3.59
N THR A 147 5.21 0.58 -4.54
CA THR A 147 4.25 0.94 -5.59
C THR A 147 3.89 -0.25 -6.47
N GLY A 148 4.85 -1.10 -6.82
CA GLY A 148 4.56 -2.33 -7.56
C GLY A 148 3.63 -3.27 -6.80
N ARG A 149 3.80 -3.39 -5.47
CA ARG A 149 2.90 -4.15 -4.59
C ARG A 149 1.50 -3.54 -4.55
N GLU A 150 1.39 -2.23 -4.34
CA GLU A 150 0.12 -1.49 -4.32
C GLU A 150 -0.69 -1.75 -5.60
N LEU A 151 -0.06 -1.53 -6.77
CA LEU A 151 -0.70 -1.72 -8.06
C LEU A 151 -1.09 -3.17 -8.34
N LEU A 152 -0.27 -4.13 -7.90
CA LEU A 152 -0.62 -5.55 -7.98
C LEU A 152 -1.88 -5.83 -7.16
N GLY A 153 -1.99 -5.29 -5.93
CA GLY A 153 -3.17 -5.50 -5.09
C GLY A 153 -4.43 -4.97 -5.73
N LEU A 154 -4.38 -3.74 -6.24
CA LEU A 154 -5.51 -3.12 -6.93
C LEU A 154 -5.97 -3.97 -8.12
N THR A 155 -5.06 -4.30 -9.04
CA THR A 155 -5.39 -5.11 -10.23
C THR A 155 -5.83 -6.54 -9.88
N THR A 156 -5.31 -7.11 -8.79
CA THR A 156 -5.70 -8.42 -8.29
C THR A 156 -7.09 -8.41 -7.68
N PHE A 157 -7.53 -7.29 -7.10
CA PHE A 157 -8.76 -7.20 -6.31
C PHE A 157 -9.83 -6.30 -6.90
N GLY A 158 -9.98 -6.35 -8.23
CA GLY A 158 -11.16 -5.81 -8.90
C GLY A 158 -11.10 -4.31 -9.19
N TYR A 159 -9.90 -3.73 -9.21
CA TYR A 159 -9.72 -2.36 -9.65
C TYR A 159 -9.23 -2.28 -11.08
N THR A 160 -9.68 -1.25 -11.79
CA THR A 160 -9.26 -0.91 -13.15
C THR A 160 -8.69 0.50 -13.17
N LEU A 161 -7.67 0.71 -14.00
CA LEU A 161 -7.05 2.01 -14.19
C LEU A 161 -7.88 2.89 -15.12
N HIS A 162 -8.09 4.13 -14.73
CA HIS A 162 -8.76 5.17 -15.50
C HIS A 162 -7.91 6.44 -15.56
N PRO A 163 -7.94 7.19 -16.68
CA PRO A 163 -7.38 8.53 -16.72
C PRO A 163 -8.25 9.48 -15.90
N ASN A 164 -7.61 10.43 -15.23
CA ASN A 164 -8.22 11.56 -14.54
C ASN A 164 -7.60 12.85 -15.07
N THR A 165 -8.43 13.69 -15.69
CA THR A 165 -7.97 14.90 -16.41
C THR A 165 -7.30 15.95 -15.52
N ARG A 166 -7.47 15.87 -14.20
CA ARG A 166 -6.88 16.80 -13.23
C ARG A 166 -5.79 16.18 -12.38
N LEU A 167 -5.95 14.92 -11.99
CA LEU A 167 -5.11 14.25 -10.99
C LEU A 167 -4.27 13.10 -11.56
N GLY A 168 -4.21 12.96 -12.89
CA GLY A 168 -3.38 11.97 -13.57
C GLY A 168 -4.10 10.64 -13.74
N GLU A 169 -3.71 9.62 -12.99
CA GLU A 169 -4.25 8.26 -13.14
C GLU A 169 -4.87 7.79 -11.83
N VAL A 170 -6.00 7.08 -11.92
CA VAL A 170 -6.76 6.58 -10.77
C VAL A 170 -7.19 5.14 -10.99
N TYR A 171 -7.06 4.32 -9.96
CA TYR A 171 -7.67 3.00 -9.93
C TYR A 171 -9.04 3.09 -9.26
N VAL A 172 -10.07 2.63 -9.96
CA VAL A 172 -11.47 2.63 -9.50
C VAL A 172 -11.94 1.19 -9.33
N CYS A 173 -12.72 0.93 -8.29
CA CYS A 173 -13.28 -0.40 -8.03
C CYS A 173 -14.38 -0.73 -9.05
N THR A 174 -14.09 -1.65 -9.99
CA THR A 174 -15.04 -2.11 -11.01
C THR A 174 -15.67 -3.45 -10.65
N ASP A 175 -15.01 -4.27 -9.82
CA ASP A 175 -15.54 -5.52 -9.27
C ASP A 175 -15.58 -5.46 -7.73
N ARG A 176 -16.74 -5.02 -7.22
CA ARG A 176 -16.98 -4.83 -5.78
C ARG A 176 -16.97 -6.15 -5.01
N ALA A 177 -17.38 -7.25 -5.64
CA ALA A 177 -17.42 -8.56 -5.00
C ALA A 177 -16.00 -9.09 -4.79
N ARG A 178 -15.15 -8.94 -5.80
CA ARG A 178 -13.73 -9.31 -5.72
C ARG A 178 -12.95 -8.44 -4.74
N ALA A 179 -13.24 -7.14 -4.69
CA ALA A 179 -12.67 -6.24 -3.69
C ALA A 179 -13.08 -6.67 -2.26
N LEU A 180 -14.35 -6.99 -2.03
CA LEU A 180 -14.84 -7.46 -0.72
C LEU A 180 -14.30 -8.83 -0.30
N ALA A 181 -13.99 -9.70 -1.28
CA ALA A 181 -13.44 -11.03 -1.05
C ALA A 181 -11.91 -11.04 -0.95
N ALA A 182 -11.25 -9.88 -1.03
CA ALA A 182 -9.81 -9.79 -0.92
C ALA A 182 -9.32 -10.33 0.44
N THR A 183 -8.16 -10.98 0.42
CA THR A 183 -7.49 -11.51 1.62
C THR A 183 -6.00 -11.29 1.50
N PHE A 184 -5.32 -11.12 2.63
CA PHE A 184 -3.85 -11.08 2.70
C PHE A 184 -3.24 -12.36 2.14
N VAL A 185 -3.86 -13.52 2.38
CA VAL A 185 -3.38 -14.79 1.82
C VAL A 185 -3.49 -14.80 0.29
N ALA A 186 -4.59 -14.33 -0.28
CA ALA A 186 -4.74 -14.21 -1.73
C ALA A 186 -3.74 -13.19 -2.31
N TYR A 187 -3.47 -12.12 -1.57
CA TYR A 187 -2.53 -11.09 -1.96
C TYR A 187 -1.09 -11.61 -2.02
N GLN A 188 -0.64 -12.33 -0.99
CA GLN A 188 0.71 -12.95 -1.01
C GLN A 188 0.83 -13.99 -2.13
N LYS A 189 -0.20 -14.81 -2.37
CA LYS A 189 -0.20 -15.74 -3.50
C LYS A 189 -0.07 -15.02 -4.84
N ALA A 190 -0.79 -13.91 -5.02
CA ALA A 190 -0.67 -13.10 -6.23
C ALA A 190 0.73 -12.46 -6.36
N PHE A 191 1.30 -12.00 -5.25
CA PHE A 191 2.66 -11.45 -5.20
C PHE A 191 3.70 -12.49 -5.61
N ASP A 192 3.66 -13.67 -5.01
CA ASP A 192 4.60 -14.76 -5.33
C ASP A 192 4.49 -15.20 -6.79
N ALA A 193 3.26 -15.32 -7.30
CA ALA A 193 3.02 -15.64 -8.71
C ALA A 193 3.54 -14.53 -9.65
N ALA A 194 3.32 -13.26 -9.31
CA ALA A 194 3.82 -12.14 -10.09
C ALA A 194 5.35 -12.06 -10.07
N ARG A 195 5.97 -12.33 -8.92
CA ARG A 195 7.43 -12.36 -8.76
C ARG A 195 8.06 -13.48 -9.58
N ALA A 196 7.49 -14.68 -9.56
CA ALA A 196 8.01 -15.82 -10.32
C ALA A 196 7.74 -15.71 -11.83
N GLY A 197 6.60 -15.15 -12.22
CA GLY A 197 6.12 -15.15 -13.61
C GLY A 197 6.25 -13.81 -14.36
N GLY A 198 6.93 -12.81 -13.79
CA GLY A 198 7.07 -11.48 -14.41
C GLY A 198 5.77 -10.66 -14.46
N GLY A 199 4.82 -10.92 -13.55
CA GLY A 199 3.50 -10.27 -13.52
C GLY A 199 3.58 -8.75 -13.36
N PHE A 200 4.60 -8.24 -12.64
CA PHE A 200 4.80 -6.81 -12.43
C PHE A 200 5.10 -6.04 -13.71
N SER A 201 5.70 -6.67 -14.73
CA SER A 201 5.99 -6.00 -16.00
C SER A 201 4.74 -5.54 -16.73
N LYS A 202 3.58 -6.18 -16.47
CA LYS A 202 2.28 -5.78 -17.03
C LYS A 202 1.72 -4.50 -16.43
N LEU A 203 2.24 -4.08 -15.28
CA LEU A 203 1.82 -2.86 -14.59
C LEU A 203 2.57 -1.63 -15.13
N VAL A 204 3.70 -1.83 -15.81
CA VAL A 204 4.50 -0.75 -16.39
C VAL A 204 3.72 -0.12 -17.55
N ASN A 205 3.65 1.21 -17.57
CA ASN A 205 3.14 1.93 -18.72
C ASN A 205 4.18 1.88 -19.85
N THR A 206 3.87 1.16 -20.93
CA THR A 206 4.78 1.01 -22.08
C THR A 206 4.73 2.18 -23.05
N ASN A 207 3.85 3.17 -22.84
CA ASN A 207 3.72 4.34 -23.70
C ASN A 207 4.69 5.49 -23.32
N THR A 208 5.65 5.25 -22.44
CA THR A 208 6.74 6.19 -22.16
C THR A 208 7.99 5.77 -22.94
N SER A 209 8.03 6.18 -24.20
CA SER A 209 9.23 6.15 -25.05
C SER A 209 9.46 7.55 -25.60
#